data_AF-A0A3M4UA61-F1
#
_entry.id   AF-A0A3M4UA61-F1
#
_cell.length_a   1.000
_cell.length_b   1.000
_cell.length_c   1.000
_cell.angle_alpha   90.00
_cell.angle_beta   90.00
_cell.angle_gamma   90.00
#
_symmetry.space_group_name_H-M   'P 1'
#
loop_
_entity.id
_entity.type
_entity.pdbx_description
1 polymer ?
#
loop_
_entity_poly.entity_id
_entity_poly.type
_entity_poly.pdbx_seq_one_letter_code
_entity_poly.pdbx_strand_id
1 'polypeptide(L)'
;MSISLYAASVPVFQQMLNALSDVLTKAEAYATEKKIQPPALLQARLFPDMLPFTRQVQIAVDFAKGASARLAGVEIPQYDDTETTFAELQALLAKTLAFIGSITPEQVDGKEGIEIVLRPGTEKEKRLNGQAYLLSYALPQFFFHVTTAYDLLRHNGVEIGKRDFMGKF
;
A
#
# COMPACT_ATOMS: atom_id res chain seq x y z
N MET A 1 -17.70 -18.20 13.74
CA MET A 1 -16.53 -18.36 12.86
C MET A 1 -15.59 -17.20 13.14
N SER A 2 -14.32 -17.47 13.45
CA SER A 2 -13.27 -16.44 13.51
C SER A 2 -12.62 -16.30 12.13
N ILE A 3 -12.33 -15.07 11.72
CA ILE A 3 -11.49 -14.80 10.54
C ILE A 3 -10.04 -15.18 10.86
N SER A 4 -9.31 -15.77 9.92
CA SER A 4 -7.87 -16.07 10.11
C SER A 4 -7.02 -14.82 9.89
N LEU A 5 -5.81 -14.80 10.45
CA LEU A 5 -4.91 -13.66 10.32
C LEU A 5 -4.46 -13.47 8.86
N TYR A 6 -4.28 -14.55 8.10
CA TYR A 6 -4.02 -14.50 6.67
C TYR A 6 -5.20 -13.86 5.92
N ALA A 7 -6.43 -14.34 6.16
CA ALA A 7 -7.62 -13.82 5.49
C ALA A 7 -7.85 -12.32 5.77
N ALA A 8 -7.43 -11.84 6.95
CA ALA A 8 -7.49 -10.42 7.32
C ALA A 8 -6.31 -9.57 6.80
N SER A 9 -5.30 -10.15 6.14
CA SER A 9 -4.06 -9.46 5.73
C SER A 9 -3.77 -9.53 4.24
N VAL A 10 -3.06 -10.57 3.78
CA VAL A 10 -2.49 -10.66 2.43
C VAL A 10 -3.55 -10.42 1.33
N PRO A 11 -4.72 -11.08 1.35
CA PRO A 11 -5.75 -10.84 0.34
C PRO A 11 -6.28 -9.39 0.35
N VAL A 12 -6.37 -8.77 1.53
CA VAL A 12 -6.83 -7.37 1.67
C VAL A 12 -5.81 -6.41 1.05
N PHE A 13 -4.52 -6.63 1.28
CA PHE A 13 -3.47 -5.84 0.62
C PHE A 13 -3.48 -6.04 -0.89
N GLN A 14 -3.60 -7.28 -1.37
CA GLN A 14 -3.65 -7.59 -2.79
C GLN A 14 -4.83 -6.92 -3.50
N GLN A 15 -6.03 -6.98 -2.93
CA GLN A 15 -7.22 -6.31 -3.47
C GLN A 15 -6.92 -4.82 -3.69
N MET A 16 -6.46 -4.14 -2.66
CA MET A 16 -6.31 -2.68 -2.68
C MET A 16 -5.11 -2.21 -3.51
N LEU A 17 -4.04 -3.00 -3.60
CA LEU A 17 -2.91 -2.68 -4.50
C LEU A 17 -3.27 -2.90 -5.97
N ASN A 18 -4.06 -3.92 -6.30
CA ASN A 18 -4.61 -4.07 -7.66
C ASN A 18 -5.55 -2.90 -8.01
N ALA A 19 -6.42 -2.50 -7.08
CA ALA A 19 -7.27 -1.32 -7.23
C ALA A 19 -6.45 -0.04 -7.48
N LEU A 20 -5.37 0.16 -6.71
CA LEU A 20 -4.47 1.30 -6.89
C LEU A 20 -3.73 1.26 -8.24
N SER A 21 -3.37 0.07 -8.72
CA SER A 21 -2.78 -0.13 -10.06
C SER A 21 -3.76 0.29 -11.17
N ASP A 22 -5.04 -0.12 -11.08
CA ASP A 22 -6.08 0.29 -12.02
C ASP A 22 -6.31 1.82 -11.99
N VAL A 23 -6.33 2.42 -10.80
CA VAL A 23 -6.42 3.87 -10.61
C VAL A 23 -5.23 4.59 -11.26
N LEU A 24 -4.02 4.05 -11.11
CA LEU A 24 -2.80 4.61 -11.70
C LEU A 24 -2.85 4.56 -13.24
N THR A 25 -3.34 3.47 -13.83
CA THR A 25 -3.58 3.37 -15.28
C THR A 25 -4.54 4.44 -15.78
N LYS A 26 -5.64 4.70 -15.05
CA LYS A 26 -6.58 5.77 -15.41
C LYS A 26 -5.96 7.16 -15.30
N ALA A 27 -5.11 7.39 -14.30
CA ALA A 27 -4.40 8.66 -14.14
C ALA A 27 -3.43 8.94 -15.30
N GLU A 28 -2.68 7.93 -15.74
CA GLU A 28 -1.77 8.04 -16.89
C GLU A 28 -2.52 8.32 -18.19
N ALA A 29 -3.65 7.62 -18.41
CA ALA A 29 -4.53 7.85 -19.56
C ALA A 29 -5.11 9.28 -19.55
N TYR A 30 -5.60 9.73 -18.39
CA TYR A 30 -6.09 11.10 -18.20
C TYR A 30 -5.01 12.15 -18.48
N ALA A 31 -3.80 11.96 -17.95
CA ALA A 31 -2.69 12.87 -18.18
C ALA A 31 -2.37 12.98 -19.67
N THR A 32 -2.35 11.84 -20.38
CA THR A 32 -2.13 11.79 -21.82
C THR A 32 -3.23 12.52 -22.59
N GLU A 33 -4.50 12.21 -22.32
CA GLU A 33 -5.66 12.82 -23.00
C GLU A 33 -5.71 14.34 -22.82
N LYS A 34 -5.49 14.80 -21.58
CA LYS A 34 -5.53 16.23 -21.23
C LYS A 34 -4.20 16.95 -21.50
N LYS A 35 -3.18 16.27 -22.03
CA LYS A 35 -1.83 16.81 -22.28
C LYS A 35 -1.19 17.40 -21.02
N ILE A 36 -1.45 16.78 -19.86
CA ILE A 36 -0.87 17.13 -18.57
C ILE A 36 0.48 16.42 -18.46
N GLN A 37 1.51 17.16 -18.05
CA GLN A 37 2.82 16.56 -17.78
C GLN A 37 2.73 15.64 -16.54
N PRO A 38 3.23 14.39 -16.59
CA PRO A 38 3.14 13.44 -15.47
C PRO A 38 3.53 13.99 -14.09
N PRO A 39 4.60 14.81 -13.96
CA PRO A 39 4.96 15.40 -12.67
C PRO A 39 3.84 16.21 -12.00
N ALA A 40 2.91 16.79 -12.76
CA ALA A 40 1.78 17.54 -12.19
C ALA A 40 0.86 16.66 -11.33
N LEU A 41 0.69 15.37 -11.68
CA LEU A 41 -0.06 14.42 -10.88
C LEU A 41 0.83 13.72 -9.85
N LEU A 42 2.03 13.30 -10.26
CA LEU A 42 2.94 12.52 -9.40
C LEU A 42 3.47 13.32 -8.19
N GLN A 43 3.61 14.64 -8.32
CA GLN A 43 4.05 15.53 -7.26
C GLN A 43 2.91 16.25 -6.53
N ALA A 44 1.65 15.99 -6.91
CA ALA A 44 0.49 16.62 -6.29
C ALA A 44 0.41 16.28 -4.79
N ARG A 45 -0.03 17.26 -3.99
CA ARG A 45 -0.24 17.16 -2.53
C ARG A 45 -1.62 17.73 -2.18
N LEU A 46 -2.28 17.17 -1.16
CA LEU A 46 -3.56 17.71 -0.65
C LEU A 46 -3.33 18.93 0.25
N PHE A 47 -2.17 19.00 0.88
CA PHE A 47 -1.77 20.09 1.75
C PHE A 47 -0.25 20.28 1.70
N PRO A 48 0.30 21.50 1.93
CA PRO A 48 1.73 21.77 1.73
C PRO A 48 2.70 20.85 2.49
N ASP A 49 2.35 20.42 3.71
CA ASP A 49 3.18 19.53 4.52
C ASP A 49 2.89 18.03 4.31
N MET A 50 1.84 17.69 3.56
CA MET A 50 1.52 16.30 3.23
C MET A 50 2.44 15.77 2.14
N LEU A 51 2.70 14.46 2.18
CA LEU A 51 3.51 13.78 1.18
C LEU A 51 2.83 13.77 -0.20
N PRO A 52 3.61 13.82 -1.30
CA PRO A 52 3.08 13.83 -2.66
C PRO A 52 2.56 12.45 -3.07
N PHE A 53 1.79 12.40 -4.16
CA PHE A 53 1.19 11.17 -4.70
C PHE A 53 2.17 10.00 -4.77
N THR A 54 3.35 10.18 -5.38
CA THR A 54 4.37 9.11 -5.47
C THR A 54 4.71 8.51 -4.11
N ARG A 55 4.93 9.34 -3.08
CA ARG A 55 5.24 8.86 -1.73
C ARG A 55 4.06 8.13 -1.08
N GLN A 56 2.81 8.53 -1.37
CA GLN A 56 1.62 7.82 -0.87
C GLN A 56 1.59 6.39 -1.41
N VAL A 57 1.89 6.20 -2.70
CA VAL A 57 1.96 4.86 -3.32
C VAL A 57 3.10 4.03 -2.72
N GLN A 58 4.29 4.60 -2.61
CA GLN A 58 5.46 3.92 -2.04
C GLN A 58 5.19 3.46 -0.59
N ILE A 59 4.58 4.30 0.23
CA ILE A 59 4.29 3.94 1.62
C ILE A 59 3.16 2.89 1.71
N ALA A 60 2.15 2.95 0.83
CA ALA A 60 1.15 1.88 0.75
C ALA A 60 1.80 0.52 0.43
N VAL A 61 2.75 0.52 -0.50
CA VAL A 61 3.58 -0.66 -0.81
C VAL A 61 4.41 -1.10 0.39
N ASP A 62 5.03 -0.17 1.13
CA ASP A 62 5.82 -0.49 2.32
C ASP A 62 4.99 -1.17 3.41
N PHE A 63 3.77 -0.70 3.64
CA PHE A 63 2.87 -1.34 4.60
C PHE A 63 2.41 -2.72 4.12
N ALA A 64 2.05 -2.87 2.85
CA ALA A 64 1.64 -4.17 2.31
C ALA A 64 2.76 -5.21 2.39
N LYS A 65 3.97 -4.89 1.88
CA LYS A 65 5.12 -5.81 1.92
C LYS A 65 5.58 -6.05 3.35
N GLY A 66 5.69 -4.98 4.15
CA GLY A 66 6.24 -5.04 5.49
C GLY A 66 5.32 -5.74 6.49
N ALA A 67 4.00 -5.59 6.34
CA ALA A 67 3.07 -6.30 7.19
C ALA A 67 3.04 -7.79 6.87
N SER A 68 2.92 -8.11 5.57
CA SER A 68 2.88 -9.50 5.11
C SER A 68 4.16 -10.26 5.50
N ALA A 69 5.34 -9.66 5.29
CA ALA A 69 6.62 -10.27 5.64
C ALA A 69 6.79 -10.49 7.16
N ARG A 70 6.47 -9.49 7.99
CA ARG A 70 6.57 -9.60 9.45
C ARG A 70 5.66 -10.68 10.01
N LEU A 71 4.42 -10.75 9.51
CA LEU A 71 3.48 -11.81 9.90
C LEU A 71 3.97 -13.17 9.42
N ALA A 72 4.46 -13.27 8.19
CA ALA A 72 5.02 -14.50 7.66
C ALA A 72 6.35 -14.92 8.31
N GLY A 73 7.00 -14.03 9.07
CA GLY A 73 8.31 -14.28 9.67
C GLY A 73 9.43 -14.42 8.63
N VAL A 74 9.29 -13.75 7.47
CA VAL A 74 10.27 -13.75 6.39
C VAL A 74 10.96 -12.39 6.30
N GLU A 75 12.09 -12.33 5.60
CA GLU A 75 12.80 -11.09 5.35
C GLU A 75 11.93 -10.10 4.56
N ILE A 76 11.99 -8.81 4.93
CA ILE A 76 11.30 -7.74 4.23
C ILE A 76 12.15 -7.33 3.01
N PRO A 77 11.64 -7.44 1.78
CA PRO A 77 12.38 -6.99 0.61
C PRO A 77 12.68 -5.48 0.66
N GLN A 78 13.94 -5.13 0.42
CA GLN A 78 14.36 -3.73 0.30
C GLN A 78 14.01 -3.18 -1.08
N TYR A 79 13.28 -2.06 -1.11
CA TYR A 79 13.02 -1.25 -2.31
C TYR A 79 13.61 0.14 -2.06
N ASP A 80 14.18 0.75 -3.10
CA ASP A 80 14.98 1.98 -2.97
C ASP A 80 14.15 3.28 -3.08
N ASP A 81 12.85 3.16 -3.36
CA ASP A 81 11.89 4.27 -3.45
C ASP A 81 12.28 5.38 -4.45
N THR A 82 12.89 5.00 -5.57
CA THR A 82 13.42 5.94 -6.59
C THR A 82 12.43 6.25 -7.71
N GLU A 83 11.19 5.76 -7.63
CA GLU A 83 10.19 5.89 -8.70
C GLU A 83 9.81 7.36 -8.95
N THR A 84 9.85 7.77 -10.22
CA THR A 84 9.51 9.13 -10.68
C THR A 84 8.50 9.17 -11.82
N THR A 85 8.09 8.01 -12.34
CA THR A 85 7.16 7.87 -13.47
C THR A 85 5.99 6.93 -13.15
N PHE A 86 4.91 7.02 -13.94
CA PHE A 86 3.78 6.09 -13.86
C PHE A 86 4.21 4.64 -14.07
N ALA A 87 5.06 4.38 -15.05
CA ALA A 87 5.59 3.05 -15.36
C ALA A 87 6.39 2.45 -14.19
N GLU A 88 7.23 3.24 -13.53
CA GLU A 88 7.99 2.80 -12.36
C GLU A 88 7.08 2.49 -11.16
N LEU A 89 6.05 3.31 -10.92
CA LEU A 89 5.05 3.03 -9.88
C LEU A 89 4.22 1.78 -10.19
N GLN A 90 3.87 1.53 -11.46
CA GLN A 90 3.24 0.27 -11.86
C GLN A 90 4.17 -0.93 -11.61
N ALA A 91 5.45 -0.81 -11.96
CA ALA A 91 6.44 -1.85 -11.71
C ALA A 91 6.61 -2.13 -10.20
N LEU A 92 6.59 -1.09 -9.36
CA LEU A 92 6.63 -1.20 -7.91
C LEU A 92 5.41 -1.97 -7.36
N LEU A 93 4.19 -1.63 -7.82
CA LEU A 93 2.97 -2.34 -7.44
C LEU A 93 3.02 -3.81 -7.87
N ALA A 94 3.41 -4.09 -9.12
CA ALA A 94 3.52 -5.46 -9.64
C ALA A 94 4.55 -6.30 -8.87
N LYS A 95 5.73 -5.74 -8.60
CA LYS A 95 6.79 -6.36 -7.79
C LYS A 95 6.28 -6.71 -6.39
N THR A 96 5.51 -5.81 -5.78
CA THR A 96 4.95 -5.98 -4.44
C THR A 96 3.86 -7.04 -4.42
N LEU A 97 2.95 -7.02 -5.39
CA LEU A 97 1.89 -8.02 -5.57
C LEU A 97 2.47 -9.42 -5.75
N ALA A 98 3.54 -9.56 -6.55
CA ALA A 98 4.24 -10.83 -6.72
C ALA A 98 4.84 -11.34 -5.41
N PHE A 99 5.49 -10.47 -4.63
CA PHE A 99 6.05 -10.83 -3.34
C PHE A 99 4.98 -11.25 -2.32
N ILE A 100 3.97 -10.41 -2.08
CA ILE A 100 2.94 -10.75 -1.08
C ILE A 100 2.10 -11.95 -1.53
N GLY A 101 1.98 -12.18 -2.84
CA GLY A 101 1.34 -13.36 -3.41
C GLY A 101 2.11 -14.66 -3.24
N SER A 102 3.41 -14.62 -2.89
CA SER A 102 4.18 -15.81 -2.54
C SER A 102 3.99 -16.23 -1.08
N ILE A 103 3.29 -15.43 -0.27
CA ILE A 103 3.04 -15.74 1.14
C ILE A 103 1.81 -16.63 1.26
N THR A 104 1.97 -17.75 1.96
CA THR A 104 0.91 -18.75 2.13
C THR A 104 0.21 -18.61 3.49
N PRO A 105 -1.04 -19.10 3.64
CA PRO A 105 -1.76 -19.09 4.91
C PRO A 105 -0.97 -19.72 6.06
N GLU A 106 -0.25 -20.82 5.82
CA GLU A 106 0.50 -21.57 6.83
C GLU A 106 1.67 -20.75 7.41
N GLN A 107 2.14 -19.74 6.68
CA GLN A 107 3.17 -18.84 7.17
C GLN A 107 2.62 -17.77 8.12
N VAL A 108 1.31 -17.51 8.12
CA VAL A 108 0.69 -16.36 8.80
C VAL A 108 -0.30 -16.79 9.88
N ASP A 109 -1.11 -17.81 9.62
CA ASP A 109 -2.13 -18.27 10.57
C ASP A 109 -1.48 -18.90 11.81
N GLY A 110 -2.05 -18.63 12.99
CA GLY A 110 -1.47 -19.05 14.27
C GLY A 110 -0.39 -18.11 14.82
N LYS A 111 -0.06 -17.03 14.10
CA LYS A 111 0.92 -16.02 14.52
C LYS A 111 0.30 -14.77 15.12
N GLU A 112 -0.94 -14.82 15.59
CA GLU A 112 -1.62 -13.70 16.23
C GLU A 112 -0.84 -13.17 17.45
N GLY A 113 -0.11 -14.05 18.13
CA GLY A 113 0.70 -13.76 19.31
C GLY A 113 2.17 -13.41 19.07
N ILE A 114 2.69 -13.41 17.83
CA ILE A 114 4.12 -13.10 17.60
C ILE A 114 4.44 -11.67 18.05
N GLU A 115 5.60 -11.46 18.67
CA GLU A 115 6.03 -10.11 19.02
C GLU A 115 6.56 -9.39 17.77
N ILE A 116 6.00 -8.22 17.49
CA ILE A 116 6.46 -7.30 16.46
C ILE A 116 6.94 -6.03 17.13
N VAL A 117 8.23 -5.73 16.94
CA VAL A 117 8.88 -4.52 17.46
C VAL A 117 8.99 -3.49 16.34
N LEU A 118 8.33 -2.35 16.50
CA LEU A 118 8.40 -1.21 15.60
C LEU A 118 9.46 -0.23 16.08
N ARG A 119 10.30 0.25 15.15
CA ARG A 119 11.37 1.23 15.42
C ARG A 119 12.28 0.82 16.59
N PRO A 120 12.87 -0.40 16.53
CA PRO A 120 13.66 -0.94 17.63
C PRO A 120 14.84 -0.01 17.98
N GLY A 121 15.06 0.23 19.27
CA GLY A 121 16.16 1.06 19.75
C GLY A 121 15.94 2.58 19.63
N THR A 122 14.72 3.03 19.36
CA THR A 122 14.37 4.46 19.32
C THR A 122 13.42 4.84 20.47
N GLU A 123 13.34 6.13 20.82
CA GLU A 123 12.37 6.64 21.81
C GLU A 123 10.90 6.37 21.43
N LYS A 124 10.64 6.02 20.17
CA LYS A 124 9.32 5.69 19.62
C LYS A 124 9.15 4.18 19.41
N GLU A 125 9.96 3.34 20.06
CA GLU A 125 9.82 1.89 20.03
C GLU A 125 8.42 1.48 20.50
N LYS A 126 7.79 0.56 19.77
CA LYS A 126 6.49 0.01 20.14
C LYS A 126 6.47 -1.49 19.93
N ARG A 127 6.01 -2.23 20.93
CA ARG A 127 5.85 -3.68 20.89
C ARG A 127 4.37 -4.02 20.75
N LEU A 128 4.04 -4.84 19.77
CA LEU A 128 2.68 -5.28 19.47
C LEU A 128 2.70 -6.79 19.22
N ASN A 129 1.60 -7.47 19.52
CA ASN A 129 1.42 -8.82 18.98
C ASN A 129 1.01 -8.76 17.50
N GLY A 130 1.11 -9.88 16.78
CA GLY A 130 0.79 -9.98 15.35
C GLY A 130 -0.60 -9.43 14.98
N GLN A 131 -1.63 -9.79 15.76
CA GLN A 131 -2.99 -9.31 15.53
C GLN A 131 -3.13 -7.80 15.73
N ALA A 132 -2.63 -7.26 16.85
CA ALA A 132 -2.70 -5.83 17.14
C ALA A 132 -1.85 -5.01 16.16
N TYR A 133 -0.72 -5.55 15.73
CA TYR A 133 0.09 -4.94 14.68
C TYR A 133 -0.69 -4.85 13.36
N LEU A 134 -1.33 -5.93 12.91
CA LEU A 134 -2.09 -5.91 11.67
C LEU A 134 -3.28 -4.94 11.76
N LEU A 135 -4.16 -5.16 12.73
CA LEU A 135 -5.48 -4.51 12.78
C LEU A 135 -5.41 -3.06 13.27
N SER A 136 -4.50 -2.75 14.19
CA SER A 136 -4.44 -1.44 14.85
C SER A 136 -3.30 -0.55 14.36
N TYR A 137 -2.42 -1.07 13.50
CA TYR A 137 -1.29 -0.30 12.96
C TYR A 137 -1.13 -0.42 11.45
N ALA A 138 -0.93 -1.63 10.92
CA ALA A 138 -0.61 -1.81 9.51
C ALA A 138 -1.78 -1.48 8.58
N LEU A 139 -2.97 -2.05 8.81
CA LEU A 139 -4.15 -1.79 7.98
C LEU A 139 -4.59 -0.31 8.02
N PRO A 140 -4.71 0.35 9.19
CA PRO A 140 -5.09 1.77 9.23
C PRO A 140 -4.12 2.66 8.43
N GLN A 141 -2.81 2.43 8.56
CA GLN A 141 -1.81 3.19 7.81
C GLN A 141 -1.89 2.90 6.31
N PHE A 142 -1.99 1.62 5.94
CA PHE A 142 -2.13 1.22 4.55
C PHE A 142 -3.34 1.88 3.87
N PHE A 143 -4.53 1.76 4.48
CA PHE A 143 -5.74 2.35 3.94
C PHE A 143 -5.68 3.89 3.88
N PHE A 144 -5.04 4.53 4.85
CA PHE A 144 -4.81 5.97 4.82
C PHE A 144 -4.04 6.38 3.55
N HIS A 145 -2.95 5.69 3.24
CA HIS A 145 -2.11 6.00 2.08
C HIS A 145 -2.79 5.66 0.75
N VAL A 146 -3.49 4.53 0.65
CA VAL A 146 -4.26 4.17 -0.56
C VAL A 146 -5.38 5.18 -0.82
N THR A 147 -6.13 5.56 0.22
CA THR A 147 -7.21 6.55 0.10
C THR A 147 -6.65 7.92 -0.27
N THR A 148 -5.55 8.34 0.36
CA THR A 148 -4.91 9.63 0.05
C THR A 148 -4.40 9.67 -1.39
N ALA A 149 -3.82 8.57 -1.90
CA ALA A 149 -3.39 8.47 -3.30
C ALA A 149 -4.59 8.58 -4.26
N TYR A 150 -5.69 7.89 -3.97
CA TYR A 150 -6.95 8.02 -4.71
C TYR A 150 -7.47 9.47 -4.68
N ASP A 151 -7.54 10.09 -3.50
CA ASP A 151 -8.08 11.45 -3.34
C ASP A 151 -7.24 12.50 -4.05
N LEU A 152 -5.92 12.36 -4.06
CA LEU A 152 -5.02 13.23 -4.83
C LEU A 152 -5.36 13.24 -6.32
N LEU A 153 -5.54 12.07 -6.92
CA LEU A 153 -5.89 11.95 -8.33
C LEU A 153 -7.30 12.47 -8.59
N ARG A 154 -8.26 12.11 -7.73
CA ARG A 154 -9.65 12.59 -7.85
C ARG A 154 -9.73 14.12 -7.74
N HIS A 155 -8.98 14.72 -6.83
CA HIS A 155 -8.88 16.17 -6.65
C HIS A 155 -8.29 16.87 -7.89
N ASN A 156 -7.35 16.21 -8.60
CA ASN A 156 -6.76 16.71 -9.84
C ASN A 156 -7.58 16.44 -11.11
N GLY A 157 -8.84 16.02 -10.96
CA GLY A 157 -9.79 15.85 -12.07
C GLY A 157 -9.77 14.48 -12.74
N VAL A 158 -9.00 13.51 -12.23
CA VAL A 158 -9.06 12.14 -12.76
C VAL A 158 -10.43 11.54 -12.46
N GLU A 159 -11.09 11.00 -13.48
CA GLU A 159 -12.45 10.47 -13.39
C GLU A 159 -12.52 9.06 -12.76
N ILE A 160 -12.00 8.93 -11.54
CA ILE A 160 -12.09 7.72 -10.71
C ILE A 160 -13.25 7.79 -9.71
N GLY A 161 -13.82 6.64 -9.37
CA GLY A 161 -14.93 6.51 -8.44
C GLY A 161 -14.72 5.43 -7.38
N LYS A 162 -15.68 5.30 -6.45
CA LYS A 162 -15.63 4.29 -5.37
C LYS A 162 -15.40 2.86 -5.89
N ARG A 163 -15.92 2.49 -7.06
CA ARG A 163 -15.68 1.18 -7.67
C ARG A 163 -14.20 0.95 -7.99
N ASP A 164 -13.50 2.00 -8.41
CA ASP A 164 -12.07 1.93 -8.71
C ASP A 164 -11.26 1.79 -7.43
N PHE A 165 -11.66 2.47 -6.34
CA PHE A 165 -11.05 2.28 -5.03
C PHE A 165 -11.25 0.86 -4.48
N MET A 166 -12.48 0.33 -4.58
CA MET A 166 -12.78 -1.01 -4.04
C MET A 166 -12.11 -2.14 -4.82
N GLY A 167 -11.82 -1.93 -6.10
CA GLY A 167 -11.27 -2.94 -6.99
C GLY A 167 -12.16 -4.18 -7.14
N LYS A 168 -11.55 -5.29 -7.54
CA LYS A 168 -12.18 -6.61 -7.61
C LYS A 168 -11.86 -7.38 -6.31
N PHE A 169 -12.87 -8.02 -5.73
CA PHE A 169 -12.78 -8.77 -4.47
C PHE A 169 -13.71 -9.97 -4.49
#